data_AF-A0A412AS01-F1
#
_entry.id   AF-A0A412AS01-F1
#
_cell.length_a   1.000
_cell.length_b   1.000
_cell.length_c   1.000
_cell.angle_alpha   90.00
_cell.angle_beta   90.00
_cell.angle_gamma   90.00
#
_symmetry.space_group_name_H-M   'P 1'
#
loop_
_entity.id
_entity.type
_entity.pdbx_description
1 polymer ?
#
loop_
_entity_poly.entity_id
_entity_poly.type
_entity_poly.pdbx_seq_one_letter_code
_entity_poly.pdbx_strand_id
1 'polypeptide(L)'
;MAEHVEGGRYGVARIVFGAEPSDEEILRFVTSEWEKFSFFGDKATETSKPAKNPKRRAREAAKALKRPAVSTKAQQALAAQREAMKRESAQARSQRRADEAETRFEQRKLKRKQKHRGH
;
A
#
# COMPACT_ATOMS: atom_id res chain seq x y z
N MET A 1 -13.68 -13.23 -15.90
CA MET A 1 -12.35 -13.59 -16.44
C MET A 1 -12.11 -15.04 -16.09
N ALA A 2 -11.50 -15.81 -16.99
CA ALA A 2 -11.18 -17.22 -16.79
C ALA A 2 -9.67 -17.44 -16.98
N GLU A 3 -9.10 -18.31 -16.17
CA GLU A 3 -7.70 -18.72 -16.21
C GLU A 3 -7.63 -20.20 -16.61
N HIS A 4 -6.70 -20.56 -17.48
CA HIS A 4 -6.48 -21.93 -17.96
C HIS A 4 -5.01 -22.31 -17.88
N VAL A 5 -4.73 -23.53 -17.42
CA VAL A 5 -3.37 -24.09 -17.36
C VAL A 5 -3.37 -25.46 -18.01
N GLU A 6 -2.68 -25.58 -19.14
CA GLU A 6 -2.58 -26.83 -19.89
C GLU A 6 -1.18 -26.96 -20.48
N GLY A 7 -0.56 -28.14 -20.34
CA GLY A 7 0.78 -28.40 -20.86
C GLY A 7 1.88 -27.47 -20.32
N GLY A 8 1.68 -26.82 -19.17
CA GLY A 8 2.63 -25.85 -18.59
C GLY A 8 2.55 -24.42 -19.17
N ARG A 9 1.52 -24.16 -19.99
CA ARG A 9 1.19 -22.82 -20.51
C ARG A 9 0.02 -22.25 -19.72
N TYR A 10 0.09 -20.97 -19.38
CA TYR A 10 -0.98 -20.25 -18.68
C TYR A 10 -1.60 -19.24 -19.62
N GLY A 11 -2.89 -19.41 -19.84
CA GLY A 11 -3.69 -18.55 -20.69
C GLY A 11 -4.81 -17.88 -19.91
N VAL A 12 -5.14 -16.64 -20.31
CA VAL A 12 -6.24 -15.86 -19.72
C VAL A 12 -7.25 -15.50 -20.80
N ALA A 13 -8.53 -15.60 -20.43
CA ALA A 13 -9.67 -15.23 -21.26
C ALA A 13 -10.56 -14.22 -20.53
N ARG A 14 -10.89 -13.11 -21.19
CA ARG A 14 -11.91 -12.18 -20.68
C ARG A 14 -13.28 -12.65 -21.18
N ILE A 15 -14.13 -13.06 -20.24
CA ILE A 15 -15.54 -13.38 -20.48
C ILE A 15 -16.38 -12.28 -19.85
N VAL A 16 -17.32 -11.74 -20.61
CA VAL A 16 -18.25 -10.68 -20.19
C VAL A 16 -19.68 -11.22 -20.35
N PHE A 17 -20.36 -11.45 -19.23
CA PHE A 17 -21.75 -11.95 -19.21
C PHE A 17 -22.80 -10.81 -19.23
N GLY A 18 -22.39 -9.56 -18.98
CA GLY A 18 -23.28 -8.40 -18.92
C GLY A 18 -23.95 -8.27 -17.56
N ALA A 19 -25.04 -9.01 -17.32
CA ALA A 19 -25.67 -9.15 -16.00
C ALA A 19 -24.97 -10.24 -15.18
N GLU A 20 -25.30 -10.35 -13.88
CA GLU A 20 -24.83 -11.47 -13.05
C GLU A 20 -25.43 -12.77 -13.62
N PRO A 21 -24.60 -13.67 -14.17
CA PRO A 21 -25.09 -14.90 -14.78
C PRO A 21 -25.56 -15.86 -13.69
N SER A 22 -26.58 -16.65 -14.00
CA SER A 22 -26.99 -17.78 -13.15
C SER A 22 -26.01 -18.95 -13.26
N ASP A 23 -26.02 -19.82 -12.25
CA ASP A 23 -25.19 -21.03 -12.22
C ASP A 23 -25.43 -21.94 -13.45
N GLU A 24 -26.68 -22.02 -13.93
CA GLU A 24 -27.04 -22.79 -15.12
C GLU A 24 -26.44 -22.20 -16.40
N GLU A 25 -26.40 -20.87 -16.51
CA GLU A 25 -25.79 -20.17 -17.63
C GLU A 25 -24.28 -20.35 -17.64
N ILE A 26 -23.65 -20.30 -16.47
CA ILE A 26 -22.22 -20.60 -16.31
C ILE A 26 -21.95 -22.05 -16.73
N LEU A 27 -22.74 -23.01 -16.25
CA LEU A 27 -22.55 -24.44 -16.56
C LEU A 27 -22.70 -24.72 -18.07
N ARG A 28 -23.74 -24.16 -18.70
CA ARG A 28 -23.96 -24.29 -20.14
C ARG A 28 -22.83 -23.64 -20.94
N PHE A 29 -22.36 -22.48 -20.50
CA PHE A 29 -21.24 -21.79 -21.13
C PHE A 29 -19.96 -22.64 -21.07
N VAL A 30 -19.63 -23.21 -19.91
CA VAL A 30 -18.44 -24.07 -19.73
C VAL A 30 -18.54 -25.35 -20.55
N THR A 31 -19.71 -25.99 -20.60
CA THR A 31 -19.86 -27.27 -21.32
C THR A 31 -19.90 -27.12 -22.84
N SER A 32 -20.36 -25.99 -23.36
CA SER A 32 -20.60 -25.82 -24.81
C SER A 32 -19.49 -25.01 -25.50
N GLU A 33 -18.90 -24.04 -24.81
CA GLU A 33 -18.07 -22.99 -25.44
C GLU A 33 -16.64 -22.89 -24.90
N TRP A 34 -16.32 -23.68 -23.86
CA TRP A 34 -14.98 -23.64 -23.25
C TRP A 34 -13.87 -24.05 -24.22
N GLU A 35 -14.09 -25.10 -25.02
CA GLU A 35 -13.09 -25.57 -26.00
C GLU A 35 -12.89 -24.62 -27.18
N LYS A 36 -13.86 -23.74 -27.45
CA LYS A 36 -13.80 -22.79 -28.57
C LYS A 36 -13.05 -21.51 -28.20
N PHE A 37 -12.68 -21.33 -26.94
CA PHE A 37 -12.06 -20.11 -26.46
C PHE A 37 -10.56 -20.09 -26.76
N SER A 38 -10.10 -19.05 -27.44
CA SER A 38 -8.66 -18.79 -27.58
C SER A 38 -8.16 -18.06 -26.34
N PHE A 39 -7.37 -18.77 -25.53
CA PHE A 39 -6.70 -18.17 -24.38
C PHE A 39 -5.48 -17.36 -24.83
N PHE A 40 -5.29 -16.18 -24.25
CA PHE A 40 -4.14 -15.32 -24.55
C PHE A 40 -3.10 -15.41 -23.43
N GLY A 41 -1.83 -15.46 -23.81
CA GLY A 41 -0.70 -15.60 -22.90
C GLY A 41 0.03 -16.91 -23.14
N ASP A 42 1.25 -16.81 -23.68
CA ASP A 42 2.15 -17.95 -23.87
C ASP A 42 3.34 -17.82 -22.90
N LYS A 43 3.08 -17.24 -21.72
CA LYS A 43 4.08 -17.15 -20.67
C LYS A 43 4.21 -18.54 -20.06
N ALA A 44 5.39 -19.13 -20.21
CA ALA A 44 5.80 -20.29 -19.45
C ALA A 44 5.47 -20.03 -17.98
N THR A 45 4.45 -20.71 -17.50
CA THR A 45 4.09 -20.62 -16.09
C THR A 45 5.19 -21.39 -15.39
N GLU A 46 5.73 -20.87 -14.29
CA GLU A 46 6.44 -21.75 -13.37
C GLU A 46 5.44 -22.82 -12.95
N THR A 47 5.49 -23.98 -13.60
CA THR A 47 4.68 -25.14 -13.24
C THR A 47 4.86 -25.32 -11.75
N SER A 48 3.75 -25.36 -11.01
CA SER A 48 3.74 -25.56 -9.57
C SER A 48 4.74 -26.67 -9.23
N LYS A 49 5.86 -26.29 -8.61
CA LYS A 49 6.93 -27.21 -8.23
C LYS A 49 6.31 -28.40 -7.48
N PRO A 50 6.72 -29.65 -7.76
CA PRO A 50 6.14 -30.84 -7.16
C PRO A 50 6.10 -30.69 -5.63
N ALA A 51 5.00 -31.17 -5.05
CA ALA A 51 4.55 -30.81 -3.72
C ALA A 51 5.66 -30.87 -2.66
N LYS A 52 6.02 -29.70 -2.11
CA LYS A 52 6.64 -29.65 -0.78
C LYS A 52 5.65 -30.30 0.19
N ASN A 53 6.13 -31.27 0.98
CA ASN A 53 5.41 -32.00 2.03
C ASN A 53 4.26 -31.16 2.66
N PRO A 54 3.02 -31.68 2.75
CA PRO A 54 1.86 -30.93 3.28
C PRO A 54 2.13 -30.17 4.58
N LYS A 55 2.96 -30.74 5.47
CA LYS A 55 3.41 -30.10 6.72
C LYS A 55 4.18 -28.80 6.47
N ARG A 56 5.00 -28.76 5.43
CA ARG A 56 5.77 -27.58 5.02
C ARG A 56 4.85 -26.51 4.42
N ARG A 57 3.83 -26.88 3.65
CA ARG A 57 2.83 -25.94 3.11
C ARG A 57 2.02 -25.27 4.22
N ALA A 58 1.53 -26.03 5.20
CA ALA A 58 0.83 -25.48 6.35
C ALA A 58 1.71 -24.51 7.16
N ARG A 59 3.00 -24.84 7.32
CA ARG A 59 3.98 -23.96 7.96
C ARG A 59 4.27 -22.69 7.15
N GLU A 60 4.40 -22.78 5.84
CA GLU A 60 4.64 -21.63 4.95
C GLU A 60 3.40 -20.70 4.92
N ALA A 61 2.19 -21.26 4.83
CA ALA A 61 0.93 -20.50 4.92
C ALA A 61 0.77 -19.83 6.30
N ALA A 62 0.99 -20.57 7.40
CA ALA A 62 0.98 -20.00 8.74
C ALA A 62 2.06 -18.92 8.92
N LYS A 63 3.24 -19.07 8.29
CA LYS A 63 4.30 -18.05 8.30
C LYS A 63 3.90 -16.82 7.50
N ALA A 64 3.21 -16.98 6.37
CA ALA A 64 2.67 -15.88 5.58
C ALA A 64 1.55 -15.13 6.31
N LEU A 65 0.66 -15.85 6.99
CA LEU A 65 -0.41 -15.29 7.82
C LEU A 65 0.12 -14.64 9.12
N LYS A 66 1.22 -15.16 9.69
CA LYS A 66 1.91 -14.57 10.84
C LYS A 66 2.75 -13.35 10.49
N ARG A 67 3.02 -13.10 9.20
CA ARG A 67 3.57 -11.80 8.82
C ARG A 67 2.46 -10.78 9.06
N PRO A 68 2.69 -9.74 9.89
CA PRO A 68 1.71 -8.68 10.02
C PRO A 68 1.37 -8.21 8.62
N ALA A 69 0.07 -8.08 8.33
CA ALA A 69 -0.42 -7.61 7.04
C ALA A 69 0.44 -6.42 6.64
N VAL A 70 1.22 -6.58 5.57
CA VAL A 70 2.13 -5.55 5.10
C VAL A 70 1.25 -4.32 4.93
N SER A 71 1.42 -3.33 5.81
CA SER A 71 0.58 -2.15 5.82
C SER A 71 0.55 -1.63 4.40
N THR A 72 -0.65 -1.53 3.82
CA THR A 72 -0.82 -1.23 2.40
C THR A 72 0.03 0.00 2.09
N LYS A 73 0.69 0.08 0.94
CA LYS A 73 1.56 1.23 0.59
C LYS A 73 0.90 2.59 0.89
N ALA A 74 -0.42 2.66 0.75
CA ALA A 74 -1.26 3.80 1.15
C ALA A 74 -1.19 4.13 2.67
N GLN A 75 -1.28 3.15 3.56
CA GLN A 75 -1.16 3.34 5.01
C GLN A 75 0.24 3.83 5.40
N GLN A 76 1.29 3.33 4.75
CA GLN A 76 2.67 3.79 4.98
C GLN A 76 2.85 5.24 4.53
N ALA A 77 2.30 5.60 3.35
CA ALA A 77 2.34 6.98 2.86
C ALA A 77 1.60 7.94 3.80
N LEU A 78 0.42 7.56 4.30
CA LEU A 78 -0.33 8.36 5.28
C LEU A 78 0.41 8.52 6.62
N ALA A 79 1.09 7.47 7.09
CA ALA A 79 1.90 7.55 8.30
C ALA A 79 3.10 8.50 8.11
N ALA A 80 3.81 8.40 6.98
CA ALA A 80 4.93 9.28 6.65
C ALA A 80 4.49 10.75 6.54
N GLN A 81 3.34 11.02 5.91
CA GLN A 81 2.78 12.37 5.82
C GLN A 81 2.47 12.95 7.21
N ARG A 82 1.86 12.17 8.11
CA ARG A 82 1.58 12.60 9.49
C ARG A 82 2.85 12.91 10.26
N GLU A 83 3.90 12.11 10.12
CA GLU A 83 5.19 12.39 10.75
C GLU A 83 5.83 13.68 10.22
N ALA A 84 5.80 13.90 8.90
CA ALA A 84 6.32 15.12 8.28
C ALA A 84 5.62 16.37 8.83
N MET A 85 4.28 16.39 8.81
CA MET A 85 3.50 17.51 9.36
C MET A 85 3.78 17.77 10.85
N LYS A 86 3.96 16.70 11.63
CA LYS A 86 4.31 16.83 13.06
C LYS A 86 5.68 17.47 13.26
N ARG A 87 6.67 17.11 12.44
CA ARG A 87 8.03 17.68 12.48
C ARG A 87 8.01 19.16 12.09
N GLU A 88 7.36 19.50 10.99
CA GLU A 88 7.21 20.90 10.53
C GLU A 88 6.51 21.76 11.59
N SER A 89 5.41 21.27 12.17
CA SER A 89 4.69 21.97 13.23
C SER A 89 5.52 22.15 14.50
N ALA A 90 6.41 21.20 14.82
CA ALA A 90 7.33 21.33 15.94
C ALA A 90 8.43 22.36 15.65
N GLN A 91 8.99 22.35 14.44
CA GLN A 91 10.00 23.31 13.99
C GLN A 91 9.44 24.73 13.97
N ALA A 92 8.27 24.95 13.36
CA ALA A 92 7.63 26.27 13.31
C ALA A 92 7.34 26.83 14.72
N ARG A 93 6.87 25.99 15.65
CA ARG A 93 6.68 26.40 17.05
C ARG A 93 8.01 26.74 17.74
N SER A 94 9.07 25.98 17.46
CA SER A 94 10.39 26.25 18.02
C SER A 94 10.94 27.57 17.51
N GLN A 95 10.84 27.82 16.20
CA GLN A 95 11.29 29.07 15.59
C GLN A 95 10.55 30.27 16.17
N ARG A 96 9.22 30.22 16.24
CA ARG A 96 8.42 31.31 16.82
C ARG A 96 8.84 31.64 18.26
N ARG A 97 9.12 30.62 19.08
CA ARG A 97 9.60 30.85 20.45
C ARG A 97 10.99 31.49 20.49
N ALA A 98 11.87 31.13 19.57
CA ALA A 98 13.20 31.74 19.46
C ALA A 98 13.07 33.23 19.06
N ASP A 99 12.26 33.53 18.05
CA ASP A 99 12.02 34.91 17.60
C ASP A 99 11.37 35.77 18.70
N GLU A 100 10.38 35.22 19.40
CA GLU A 100 9.76 35.88 20.57
C GLU A 100 10.76 36.11 21.71
N ALA A 101 11.72 35.21 21.92
CA ALA A 101 12.75 35.36 22.94
C ALA A 101 13.76 36.45 22.56
N GLU A 102 14.19 36.49 21.30
CA GLU A 102 15.12 37.47 20.76
C GLU A 102 14.52 38.89 20.78
N THR A 103 13.27 39.04 20.35
CA THR A 103 12.56 40.32 20.43
C THR A 103 12.44 40.83 21.87
N ARG A 104 12.12 39.96 22.84
CA ARG A 104 12.09 40.32 24.27
C ARG A 104 13.46 40.71 24.80
N PHE A 105 14.53 40.04 24.34
CA PHE A 105 15.89 40.36 24.74
C PHE A 105 16.31 41.75 24.24
N GLU A 106 16.07 42.06 22.97
CA GLU A 106 16.37 43.37 22.39
C GLU A 106 15.57 44.49 23.06
N GLN A 107 14.28 44.26 23.36
CA GLN A 107 13.48 45.21 24.14
C GLN A 107 14.06 45.47 25.53
N ARG A 108 14.53 44.44 26.24
CA ARG A 108 15.18 44.59 27.56
C ARG A 108 16.47 45.39 27.46
N LYS A 109 17.27 45.16 26.41
CA LYS A 109 18.51 45.88 26.13
C LYS A 109 18.25 47.36 25.87
N LEU A 110 17.26 47.68 25.03
CA LEU A 110 16.83 49.06 24.77
C LEU A 110 16.32 49.77 26.03
N LYS A 111 15.45 49.11 26.81
CA LYS A 111 14.95 49.65 28.09
C LYS A 111 16.09 49.92 29.08
N ARG A 112 17.07 49.01 29.18
CA ARG A 112 18.26 49.21 30.03
C ARG A 112 19.07 50.43 29.57
N LYS A 113 19.25 50.60 28.25
CA LYS A 113 19.96 51.75 27.68
C LYS A 113 19.22 53.07 27.92
N GLN A 114 17.89 53.09 27.82
CA GLN A 114 17.06 54.26 28.12
C GLN A 114 17.14 54.65 29.60
N LYS A 115 17.01 53.68 30.52
CA LYS A 115 17.16 53.92 31.96
C LYS A 115 18.52 54.50 32.32
N HIS A 116 19.60 54.01 31.68
CA HIS A 116 20.94 54.53 31.93
C HIS A 116 21.12 55.98 31.46
N ARG A 117 20.34 56.41 30.46
CA ARG A 117 20.35 57.79 29.93
C ARG A 117 19.50 58.78 30.74
N GLY A 118 18.91 58.36 31.86
CA GLY A 118 18.27 59.27 32.83
C GLY A 118 16.82 59.66 32.51
N HIS A 119 16.11 58.90 31.67
CA HIS A 119 14.65 59.00 31.51
C HIS A 119 13.91 58.08 32.48
#